data_AF-A0A4Q9JTB2-F1
#
_entry.id   AF-A0A4Q9JTB2-F1
#
_cell.length_a   1.000
_cell.length_b   1.000
_cell.length_c   1.000
_cell.angle_alpha   90.00
_cell.angle_beta   90.00
_cell.angle_gamma   90.00
#
_symmetry.space_group_name_H-M   'P 1'
#
loop_
_entity.id
_entity.type
_entity.pdbx_description
1 polymer ?
#
loop_
_entity_poly.entity_id
_entity_poly.type
_entity_poly.pdbx_seq_one_letter_code
_entity_poly.pdbx_strand_id
1 'polypeptide(L)'
;KRETINRIDDSERYEEIRLQSGKNVWDTFSNLVRAPNSIYTTKGLFRDIEIINVSIFNKNVATIDFIAKISNQNGTESNLKKYRATLFFDFIPMELTYNSVPKNPTGFIVKQYSITDIIDNDTFNTARQNSMQGTKQ
;
A
#
# COMPACT_ATOMS: atom_id res chain seq x y z
N LYS A 1 3.65 5.99 0.57
CA LYS A 1 3.39 6.48 -0.82
C LYS A 1 2.38 5.59 -1.56
N ARG A 2 2.72 4.34 -1.93
CA ARG A 2 1.83 3.43 -2.69
C ARG A 2 0.44 3.26 -2.07
N GLU A 3 0.40 3.07 -0.76
CA GLU A 3 -0.85 2.78 -0.03
C GLU A 3 -1.63 4.04 0.37
N THR A 4 -1.06 5.23 0.22
CA THR A 4 -1.73 6.50 0.56
C THR A 4 -2.77 6.85 -0.51
N ILE A 5 -3.83 7.57 -0.14
CA ILE A 5 -4.78 8.20 -1.07
C ILE A 5 -5.12 9.59 -0.50
N ASN A 6 -4.52 10.64 -1.06
CA ASN A 6 -4.71 12.02 -0.57
C ASN A 6 -5.41 12.94 -1.58
N ARG A 7 -5.51 12.53 -2.86
CA ARG A 7 -6.13 13.30 -3.97
C ARG A 7 -5.49 14.65 -4.27
N ILE A 8 -4.28 14.89 -3.80
CA ILE A 8 -3.55 16.16 -3.99
C ILE A 8 -2.45 15.98 -5.04
N ASP A 9 -1.65 14.93 -4.91
CA ASP A 9 -0.42 14.70 -5.68
C ASP A 9 -0.42 13.37 -6.43
N ASP A 10 -1.60 12.79 -6.69
CA ASP A 10 -1.76 11.43 -7.23
C ASP A 10 -0.83 11.17 -8.44
N SER A 11 -0.78 12.09 -9.42
CA SER A 11 0.09 11.93 -10.60
C SER A 11 1.58 11.89 -10.26
N GLU A 12 2.05 12.77 -9.39
CA GLU A 12 3.47 12.81 -8.99
C GLU A 12 3.82 11.56 -8.18
N ARG A 13 2.97 11.22 -7.22
CA ARG A 13 3.14 10.06 -6.35
C ARG A 13 3.15 8.76 -7.14
N TYR A 14 2.31 8.63 -8.18
CA TYR A 14 2.33 7.46 -9.07
C TYR A 14 3.61 7.39 -9.89
N GLU A 15 4.15 8.52 -10.34
CA GLU A 15 5.42 8.55 -11.05
C GLU A 15 6.59 8.12 -10.14
N GLU A 16 6.62 8.58 -8.89
CA GLU A 16 7.62 8.12 -7.92
C GLU A 16 7.52 6.60 -7.66
N ILE A 17 6.29 6.07 -7.56
CA ILE A 17 6.06 4.63 -7.44
C ILE A 17 6.58 3.90 -8.68
N ARG A 18 6.34 4.42 -9.88
CA ARG A 18 6.86 3.86 -11.14
C ARG A 18 8.38 3.79 -11.15
N LEU A 19 9.05 4.88 -10.73
CA LEU A 19 10.52 4.97 -10.69
C LEU A 19 11.17 4.03 -9.66
N GLN A 20 10.39 3.53 -8.69
CA GLN A 20 10.82 2.58 -7.66
C GLN A 20 10.25 1.18 -7.87
N SER A 21 9.60 0.89 -9.00
CA SER A 21 8.93 -0.40 -9.24
C SER A 21 9.51 -1.10 -10.46
N GLY A 22 9.74 -2.41 -10.34
CA GLY A 22 9.91 -3.28 -11.50
C GLY A 22 8.64 -3.30 -12.34
N LYS A 23 8.79 -3.62 -13.63
CA LYS A 23 7.69 -3.56 -14.62
C LYS A 23 6.40 -4.24 -14.12
N ASN A 24 6.49 -5.47 -13.64
CA ASN A 24 5.31 -6.21 -13.16
C ASN A 24 4.62 -5.54 -11.96
N VAL A 25 5.40 -4.98 -11.04
CA VAL A 25 4.89 -4.29 -9.85
C VAL A 25 4.19 -2.99 -10.22
N TRP A 26 4.74 -2.27 -11.21
CA TRP A 26 4.14 -1.07 -11.78
C TRP A 26 2.87 -1.38 -12.56
N ASP A 27 2.90 -2.36 -13.46
CA ASP A 27 1.73 -2.74 -14.27
C ASP A 27 0.56 -3.14 -13.38
N THR A 28 0.83 -3.95 -12.34
CA THR A 28 -0.18 -4.34 -11.35
C THR A 28 -0.79 -3.13 -10.64
N PHE A 29 0.06 -2.18 -10.20
CA PHE A 29 -0.39 -0.98 -9.52
C PHE A 29 -1.19 -0.04 -10.44
N SER A 30 -0.68 0.22 -11.65
CA SER A 30 -1.34 1.10 -12.61
C SER A 30 -2.70 0.55 -13.06
N ASN A 31 -2.83 -0.77 -13.20
CA ASN A 31 -4.12 -1.42 -13.45
C ASN A 31 -5.08 -1.24 -12.26
N LEU A 32 -4.59 -1.42 -11.02
CA LEU A 32 -5.39 -1.21 -9.81
C LEU A 32 -5.88 0.24 -9.70
N VAL A 33 -5.06 1.23 -10.04
CA VAL A 33 -5.43 2.65 -10.01
C VAL A 33 -6.51 3.00 -11.05
N ARG A 34 -6.55 2.28 -12.18
CA ARG A 34 -7.52 2.49 -13.27
C ARG A 34 -8.78 1.64 -13.15
N ALA A 35 -8.77 0.60 -12.32
CA ALA A 35 -9.88 -0.33 -12.22
C ALA A 35 -11.11 0.35 -11.59
N PRO A 36 -12.30 0.30 -12.23
CA PRO A 36 -13.48 1.05 -11.79
C PRO A 36 -13.92 0.78 -10.33
N ASN A 37 -13.74 -0.45 -9.86
CA ASN A 37 -14.14 -0.90 -8.52
C ASN A 37 -12.98 -0.88 -7.51
N SER A 38 -11.96 -0.08 -7.78
CA SER A 38 -10.78 0.05 -6.92
C SER A 38 -10.98 1.13 -5.86
N ILE A 39 -10.35 0.95 -4.70
CA ILE A 39 -10.28 2.01 -3.69
C ILE A 39 -9.64 3.31 -4.24
N TYR A 40 -8.76 3.19 -5.24
CA TYR A 40 -8.11 4.31 -5.90
C TYR A 40 -9.05 5.10 -6.82
N THR A 41 -10.17 4.53 -7.29
CA THR A 41 -11.18 5.23 -8.10
C THR A 41 -12.37 5.71 -7.28
N THR A 42 -12.52 5.25 -6.04
CA THR A 42 -13.59 5.70 -5.13
C THR A 42 -13.49 7.19 -4.81
N LYS A 43 -14.50 7.95 -5.25
CA LYS A 43 -14.59 9.40 -4.99
C LYS A 43 -14.80 9.68 -3.51
N GLY A 44 -14.18 10.77 -3.03
CA GLY A 44 -14.34 11.23 -1.65
C GLY A 44 -13.73 10.31 -0.59
N LEU A 45 -12.96 9.30 -1.00
CA LEU A 45 -12.21 8.42 -0.09
C LEU A 45 -10.75 8.86 -0.01
N PHE A 46 -10.28 8.95 1.23
CA PHE A 46 -8.91 9.28 1.60
C PHE A 46 -8.33 8.15 2.45
N ARG A 47 -7.02 7.97 2.37
CA ARG A 47 -6.31 6.92 3.10
C ARG A 47 -4.95 7.41 3.54
N ASP A 48 -4.77 7.51 4.86
CA ASP A 48 -3.50 7.81 5.50
C ASP A 48 -2.86 6.54 6.04
N ILE A 49 -1.53 6.50 6.01
CA ILE A 49 -0.75 5.30 6.33
C ILE A 49 0.19 5.60 7.49
N GLU A 50 0.08 4.81 8.55
CA GLU A 50 0.96 4.84 9.70
C GLU A 50 1.75 3.53 9.75
N ILE A 51 3.08 3.60 9.62
CA ILE A 51 3.94 2.42 9.71
C ILE A 51 4.07 2.02 11.18
N ILE A 52 3.70 0.79 11.49
CA ILE A 52 3.84 0.20 12.83
C ILE A 52 5.21 -0.43 12.99
N ASN A 53 5.63 -1.22 11.98
CA ASN A 53 6.85 -2.00 12.05
C ASN A 53 7.44 -2.24 10.66
N VAL A 54 8.77 -2.32 10.60
CA VAL A 54 9.52 -2.73 9.40
C VAL A 54 10.48 -3.84 9.83
N SER A 55 10.38 -5.00 9.19
CA SER A 55 11.28 -6.12 9.41
C SER A 55 11.95 -6.51 8.10
N ILE A 56 13.28 -6.59 8.11
CA ILE A 56 14.08 -7.03 6.97
C ILE A 56 14.50 -8.46 7.26
N PHE A 57 13.93 -9.41 6.52
CA PHE A 57 14.20 -10.83 6.73
C PHE A 57 15.56 -11.25 6.16
N ASN A 58 15.89 -10.73 4.98
CA ASN A 58 17.20 -10.90 4.35
C ASN A 58 17.53 -9.65 3.52
N LYS A 59 18.67 -9.67 2.82
CA LYS A 59 19.16 -8.53 2.03
C LYS A 59 18.12 -7.91 1.07
N ASN A 60 17.17 -8.71 0.59
CA ASN A 60 16.25 -8.31 -0.48
C ASN A 60 14.77 -8.53 -0.13
N VAL A 61 14.44 -8.96 1.08
CA VAL A 61 13.06 -9.22 1.50
C VAL A 61 12.73 -8.46 2.77
N ALA A 62 11.66 -7.69 2.74
CA ALA A 62 11.15 -6.96 3.89
C ALA A 62 9.63 -7.13 4.04
N THR A 63 9.17 -7.08 5.28
CA THR A 63 7.76 -6.95 5.63
C THR A 63 7.53 -5.63 6.35
N ILE A 64 6.43 -4.96 6.02
CA ILE A 64 6.02 -3.69 6.60
C ILE A 64 4.61 -3.86 7.13
N ASP A 65 4.44 -3.69 8.44
CA ASP A 65 3.12 -3.65 9.07
C ASP A 65 2.70 -2.19 9.21
N PHE A 66 1.47 -1.88 8.82
CA PHE A 66 0.96 -0.51 8.86
C PHE A 66 -0.55 -0.48 9.13
N ILE A 67 -0.99 0.65 9.68
CA ILE A 67 -2.41 1.01 9.81
C ILE A 67 -2.77 1.90 8.64
N ALA A 68 -3.86 1.55 7.95
CA ALA A 68 -4.52 2.44 7.01
C ALA A 68 -5.73 3.07 7.69
N LYS A 69 -5.68 4.38 7.90
CA LYS A 69 -6.81 5.19 8.31
C LYS A 69 -7.57 5.63 7.06
N ILE A 70 -8.74 5.04 6.85
CA ILE A 70 -9.59 5.32 5.69
C ILE A 70 -10.67 6.30 6.14
N SER A 71 -10.77 7.45 5.48
CA SER A 71 -11.75 8.48 5.80
C SER A 71 -12.54 8.95 4.57
N ASN A 72 -13.71 9.50 4.83
CA ASN A 72 -14.45 10.25 3.82
C ASN A 72 -13.88 11.68 3.68
N GLN A 73 -14.37 12.44 2.70
CA GLN A 73 -13.91 13.79 2.39
C GLN A 73 -14.01 14.78 3.55
N ASN A 74 -14.96 14.56 4.47
CA ASN A 74 -15.20 15.45 5.59
C ASN A 74 -14.46 15.00 6.86
N GLY A 75 -13.74 13.87 6.81
CA GLY A 75 -13.02 13.29 7.95
C GLY A 75 -13.92 12.77 9.08
N THR A 76 -15.24 12.73 8.87
CA THR A 76 -16.23 12.40 9.91
C THR A 76 -16.36 10.91 10.15
N GLU A 77 -16.11 10.11 9.13
CA GLU A 77 -16.06 8.65 9.21
C GLU A 77 -14.61 8.22 9.07
N SER A 78 -14.14 7.38 9.99
CA SER A 78 -12.84 6.76 9.85
C SER A 78 -12.89 5.29 10.24
N ASN A 79 -12.31 4.44 9.39
CA ASN A 79 -12.10 3.03 9.66
C ASN A 79 -10.58 2.78 9.69
N LEU A 80 -10.13 2.02 10.67
CA LEU A 80 -8.74 1.57 10.79
C LEU A 80 -8.63 0.13 10.33
N LYS A 81 -7.77 -0.11 9.34
CA LYS A 81 -7.41 -1.46 8.92
C LYS A 81 -5.92 -1.68 9.06
N LYS A 82 -5.53 -2.85 9.57
CA LYS A 82 -4.12 -3.24 9.69
C LYS A 82 -3.73 -4.10 8.50
N TYR A 83 -2.56 -3.85 7.95
CA TYR A 83 -2.03 -4.56 6.79
C TYR A 83 -0.58 -4.96 7.01
N ARG A 84 -0.20 -6.07 6.37
CA ARG A 84 1.20 -6.45 6.16
C ARG A 84 1.51 -6.40 4.67
N ALA A 85 2.41 -5.51 4.28
CA ALA A 85 3.04 -5.54 2.96
C ALA A 85 4.31 -6.40 3.00
N THR A 86 4.51 -7.22 1.97
CA THR A 86 5.75 -7.98 1.74
C THR A 86 6.39 -7.50 0.44
N LEU A 87 7.67 -7.18 0.51
CA LEU A 87 8.47 -6.65 -0.58
C LEU A 87 9.62 -7.60 -0.88
N PHE A 88 9.81 -7.93 -2.15
CA PHE A 88 11.13 -8.32 -2.67
C PHE A 88 11.72 -7.11 -3.39
N PHE A 89 12.84 -6.60 -2.92
CA PHE A 89 13.45 -5.36 -3.40
C PHE A 89 14.94 -5.53 -3.72
N ASP A 90 15.49 -4.60 -4.48
CA ASP A 90 16.90 -4.56 -4.83
C ASP A 90 17.37 -3.11 -5.04
N PHE A 91 18.65 -2.93 -5.33
CA PHE A 91 19.23 -1.63 -5.70
C PHE A 91 19.94 -1.77 -7.04
N ILE A 92 19.53 -0.98 -8.03
CA ILE A 92 20.16 -0.95 -9.34
C ILE A 92 21.33 0.05 -9.27
N PRO A 93 22.57 -0.36 -9.61
CA PRO A 93 23.69 0.56 -9.69
C PRO A 93 23.38 1.72 -10.64
N MET A 94 23.69 2.94 -10.21
CA MET A 94 23.47 4.13 -11.01
C MET A 94 24.61 5.12 -10.89
N GLU A 95 24.97 5.74 -12.00
CA GLU A 95 25.94 6.82 -12.05
C GLU A 95 25.26 8.14 -11.66
N LEU A 96 25.68 8.71 -10.53
CA LEU A 96 25.21 10.03 -10.10
C LEU A 96 26.07 11.10 -10.78
N THR A 97 25.44 12.01 -11.52
CA THR A 97 26.14 13.16 -12.12
C THR A 97 25.83 14.43 -11.32
N TYR A 98 26.81 15.33 -11.19
CA TYR A 98 26.64 16.61 -10.48
C TYR A 98 25.47 17.45 -11.03
N ASN A 99 25.15 17.29 -12.31
CA ASN A 99 24.12 18.06 -13.00
C ASN A 99 22.70 17.49 -12.86
N SER A 100 22.52 16.32 -12.24
CA SER A 100 21.18 15.75 -12.03
C SER A 100 21.15 14.78 -10.86
N VAL A 101 20.47 15.16 -9.77
CA VAL A 101 20.09 14.22 -8.71
C VAL A 101 18.78 13.56 -9.14
N PRO A 102 18.79 12.24 -9.44
CA PRO A 102 17.57 11.56 -9.85
C PRO A 102 16.59 11.45 -8.68
N LYS A 103 15.27 11.40 -8.97
CA LYS A 103 14.23 11.24 -7.94
C LYS A 103 14.38 9.95 -7.09
N ASN A 104 15.13 8.96 -7.60
CA ASN A 104 15.49 7.72 -6.91
C ASN A 104 17.03 7.54 -6.91
N PRO A 105 17.77 8.25 -6.04
CA PRO A 105 19.23 8.30 -6.08
C PRO A 105 19.93 7.04 -5.56
N THR A 106 19.20 6.15 -4.91
CA THR A 106 19.74 4.86 -4.43
C THR A 106 19.56 3.73 -5.45
N GLY A 107 18.80 3.96 -6.51
CA GLY A 107 18.38 2.92 -7.44
C GLY A 107 17.45 1.87 -6.80
N PHE A 108 16.80 2.20 -5.68
CA PHE A 108 15.88 1.29 -5.00
C PHE A 108 14.75 0.83 -5.92
N ILE A 109 14.54 -0.47 -6.01
CA ILE A 109 13.49 -1.05 -6.86
C ILE A 109 12.75 -2.18 -6.16
N VAL A 110 11.42 -2.11 -6.17
CA VAL A 110 10.53 -3.18 -5.72
C VAL A 110 10.28 -4.14 -6.89
N LYS A 111 10.78 -5.37 -6.79
CA LYS A 111 10.65 -6.43 -7.81
C LYS A 111 9.38 -7.27 -7.62
N GLN A 112 8.93 -7.45 -6.37
CA GLN A 112 7.64 -8.05 -6.04
C GLN A 112 6.99 -7.33 -4.87
N TYR A 113 5.67 -7.24 -4.90
CA TYR A 113 4.86 -6.58 -3.89
C TYR A 113 3.64 -7.44 -3.60
N SER A 114 3.37 -7.70 -2.33
CA SER A 114 2.12 -8.32 -1.86
C SER A 114 1.62 -7.58 -0.63
N ILE A 115 0.31 -7.60 -0.41
CA ILE A 115 -0.34 -7.00 0.76
C ILE A 115 -1.41 -7.96 1.28
N THR A 116 -1.50 -8.08 2.61
CA THR A 116 -2.47 -8.94 3.30
C THR A 116 -3.10 -8.20 4.47
N ASP A 117 -4.36 -8.48 4.78
CA ASP A 117 -5.02 -7.98 5.99
C ASP A 117 -4.40 -8.66 7.23
N ILE A 118 -4.17 -7.87 8.28
CA ILE A 118 -3.86 -8.39 9.62
C ILE A 118 -5.19 -8.40 10.37
N ILE A 119 -5.75 -9.60 10.59
CA ILE A 119 -7.00 -9.75 11.32
C ILE A 119 -6.67 -9.90 12.81
N ASP A 120 -7.17 -8.98 13.63
CA ASP A 120 -7.11 -9.12 15.09
C ASP A 120 -8.05 -10.27 15.53
N ASN A 121 -7.62 -11.09 16.48
CA ASN A 121 -8.38 -12.26 16.93
C ASN A 121 -9.79 -11.93 17.45
N ASP A 122 -9.99 -10.73 18.01
CA ASP A 122 -11.30 -10.28 18.52
C ASP A 122 -12.31 -10.04 17.40
N THR A 123 -11.85 -9.54 16.25
CA THR A 123 -12.67 -9.35 15.05
C THR A 123 -13.00 -10.69 14.38
N PHE A 124 -12.08 -11.65 14.42
CA PHE A 124 -12.30 -13.00 13.88
C PHE A 124 -13.40 -13.77 14.63
N ASN A 125 -13.45 -13.64 15.95
CA ASN A 125 -14.48 -14.27 16.78
C ASN A 125 -15.87 -13.66 16.57
N THR A 126 -15.95 -12.33 16.38
CA THR A 126 -17.20 -11.61 16.12
C THR A 126 -17.79 -11.98 14.76
N ALA A 127 -16.97 -12.12 13.72
CA ALA A 127 -17.40 -12.55 12.39
C ALA A 127 -17.96 -13.99 12.38
N ARG A 128 -17.39 -14.90 13.19
CA ARG A 128 -17.90 -16.27 13.36
C ARG A 128 -19.24 -16.32 14.11
N GLN A 129 -19.44 -15.47 15.10
CA GLN A 129 -20.71 -15.44 15.83
C GLN A 129 -21.87 -14.96 14.95
N ASN A 130 -21.63 -13.97 14.08
CA ASN A 130 -22.66 -13.45 13.18
C ASN A 130 -23.01 -14.43 12.04
N SER A 131 -22.04 -15.21 11.53
CA SER A 131 -22.32 -16.23 10.51
C SER A 131 -23.06 -17.46 11.05
N MET A 132 -22.98 -17.73 12.37
CA MET A 132 -23.74 -18.78 13.04
C MET A 132 -25.16 -18.35 13.48
N GLN A 133 -25.44 -17.05 13.55
CA GLN A 133 -26.80 -16.54 13.85
C GLN A 133 -27.67 -16.40 12.60
N GLY A 134 -27.09 -16.27 11.40
CA GLY A 134 -27.82 -16.19 10.13
C GLY A 134 -28.43 -17.52 9.61
N THR A 135 -28.39 -18.60 10.39
CA THR A 135 -28.94 -19.93 9.99
C THR A 135 -30.08 -20.42 10.87
N LYS A 136 -30.69 -19.57 11.70
CA LYS A 136 -31.94 -19.91 12.40
C LYS A 136 -33.10 -19.05 11.88
N GLN A 137 -33.80 -19.67 10.92
CA GLN A 137 -35.20 -19.51 10.48
C GLN A 137 -35.64 -18.14 9.96
#